data_AF-A0A968ZC68-F1
#
_entry.id   AF-A0A968ZC68-F1
#
_cell.length_a   1.000
_cell.length_b   1.000
_cell.length_c   1.000
_cell.angle_alpha   90.00
_cell.angle_beta   90.00
_cell.angle_gamma   90.00
#
_symmetry.space_group_name_H-M   'P 1'
#
loop_
_entity.id
_entity.type
_entity.pdbx_description
1 polymer ?
#
loop_
_entity_poly.entity_id
_entity_poly.type
_entity_poly.pdbx_seq_one_letter_code
_entity_poly.pdbx_strand_id
1 'polypeptide(L)'
;MVPQLRAQRLRRNLPDGYGVLAAEQSCVSMVHVDRMPARDVRRILLASDGYYRLVDHYNAASDAELVRRTGALGADALLAQLRAIEAADPLATTYPRLKIADDATALLIGVNHR
;
A
#
# COMPACT_ATOMS: atom_id res chain seq x y z
N MET A 1 -17.82 -9.45 -13.43
CA MET A 1 -17.18 -9.65 -12.11
C MET A 1 -17.72 -10.91 -11.51
N VAL A 2 -16.86 -11.83 -11.04
CA VAL A 2 -17.34 -13.10 -10.46
C VAL A 2 -18.12 -12.84 -9.16
N PRO A 3 -19.15 -13.66 -8.83
CA PRO A 3 -20.03 -13.43 -7.69
C PRO A 3 -19.30 -13.22 -6.36
N GLN A 4 -18.20 -13.95 -6.15
CA GLN A 4 -17.38 -13.87 -4.94
C GLN A 4 -16.76 -12.47 -4.76
N LEU A 5 -16.23 -11.87 -5.83
CA LEU A 5 -15.65 -10.51 -5.75
C LEU A 5 -16.72 -9.45 -5.49
N ARG A 6 -17.92 -9.63 -6.04
CA ARG A 6 -19.04 -8.74 -5.75
C ARG A 6 -19.46 -8.85 -4.28
N ALA A 7 -19.58 -10.06 -3.76
CA ALA A 7 -19.92 -10.31 -2.36
C ALA A 7 -18.89 -9.68 -1.41
N GLN A 8 -17.59 -9.81 -1.70
CA GLN A 8 -16.56 -9.17 -0.87
C GLN A 8 -16.67 -7.64 -0.92
N ARG A 9 -16.85 -7.04 -2.10
CA ARG A 9 -17.00 -5.57 -2.21
C ARG A 9 -18.20 -5.01 -1.42
N LEU A 10 -19.28 -5.78 -1.32
CA LEU A 10 -20.46 -5.37 -0.54
C LEU A 10 -20.21 -5.35 0.97
N ARG A 11 -19.10 -5.93 1.45
CA ARG A 11 -18.68 -5.89 2.86
C ARG A 11 -17.80 -4.69 3.20
N ARG A 12 -17.45 -3.84 2.24
CA ARG A 12 -16.61 -2.67 2.48
C ARG A 12 -17.31 -1.70 3.44
N ASN A 13 -16.61 -1.25 4.47
CA ASN A 13 -17.08 -0.26 5.44
C ASN A 13 -18.38 -0.65 6.18
N LEU A 14 -18.63 -1.95 6.38
CA LEU A 14 -19.68 -2.50 7.24
C LEU A 14 -19.10 -3.01 8.58
N PRO A 15 -19.86 -2.97 9.70
CA PRO A 15 -19.36 -3.38 11.03
C PRO A 15 -18.71 -4.78 11.10
N ASP A 16 -19.13 -5.72 10.26
CA ASP A 16 -18.63 -7.10 10.14
C ASP A 16 -17.76 -7.31 8.87
N GLY A 17 -17.34 -6.20 8.27
CA GLY A 17 -16.64 -6.11 7.01
C GLY A 17 -15.16 -5.72 7.16
N TYR A 18 -14.68 -4.91 6.23
CA TYR A 18 -13.31 -4.37 6.25
C TYR A 18 -13.29 -2.89 5.87
N GLY A 19 -12.35 -2.16 6.44
CA GLY A 19 -12.19 -0.72 6.23
C GLY A 19 -11.45 -0.40 4.94
N VAL A 20 -11.99 0.53 4.16
CA VAL A 20 -11.29 1.15 3.03
C VAL A 20 -11.60 2.64 3.06
N LEU A 21 -10.56 3.47 2.93
CA LEU A 21 -10.73 4.91 2.77
C LEU A 21 -11.49 5.17 1.45
N ALA A 22 -12.71 5.68 1.57
CA ALA A 22 -13.58 6.00 0.45
C ALA A 22 -14.29 7.34 0.72
N ALA A 23 -14.94 7.90 -0.29
CA ALA A 23 -15.70 9.15 -0.18
C ALA A 23 -17.05 8.95 0.54
N GLU A 24 -17.02 8.28 1.71
CA GLU A 24 -18.18 7.92 2.52
C GLU A 24 -17.79 7.93 4.00
N GLN A 25 -18.68 8.40 4.88
CA GLN A 25 -18.35 8.62 6.29
C GLN A 25 -18.28 7.33 7.11
N SER A 26 -18.83 6.22 6.60
CA SER A 26 -18.84 4.92 7.29
C SER A 26 -17.43 4.38 7.56
N CYS A 27 -16.44 4.71 6.72
CA CYS A 27 -15.06 4.28 6.92
C CYS A 27 -14.38 4.92 8.13
N VAL A 28 -14.88 6.07 8.62
CA VAL A 28 -14.27 6.82 9.73
C VAL A 28 -14.21 5.99 11.00
N SER A 29 -15.24 5.16 11.23
CA SER A 29 -15.30 4.25 12.40
C SER A 29 -14.20 3.16 12.39
N MET A 30 -13.56 2.92 11.25
CA MET A 30 -12.53 1.90 11.05
C MET A 30 -11.13 2.51 10.89
N VAL A 31 -10.99 3.83 11.04
CA VAL A 31 -9.68 4.48 10.96
C VAL A 31 -8.86 4.11 12.19
N HIS A 32 -7.67 3.55 11.95
CA HIS A 32 -6.67 3.39 12.97
C HIS A 32 -5.91 4.70 13.17
N VAL A 33 -5.79 5.14 14.42
CA VAL A 33 -5.11 6.40 14.77
C VAL A 33 -4.02 6.13 15.78
N ASP A 34 -2.78 6.28 15.33
CA ASP A 34 -1.60 6.31 16.19
C ASP A 34 -1.09 7.73 16.38
N ARG A 35 -0.50 7.99 17.54
CA ARG A 35 0.12 9.27 17.88
C ARG A 35 1.57 9.06 18.28
N MET A 36 2.45 9.88 17.71
CA MET A 36 3.87 9.90 18.04
C MET A 36 4.35 11.35 18.16
N PRO A 37 5.36 11.64 18.98
CA PRO A 37 5.91 12.99 19.08
C PRO A 37 6.47 13.43 17.72
N ALA A 38 6.04 14.61 17.24
CA ALA A 38 6.47 15.11 15.93
C ALA A 38 7.99 15.12 15.80
N ARG A 39 8.71 15.53 16.86
CA ARG A 39 10.18 15.59 16.94
C ARG A 39 10.89 14.27 16.61
N ASP A 40 10.21 13.14 16.77
CA ASP A 40 10.75 11.80 16.51
C ASP A 40 10.53 11.36 15.05
N VAL A 41 9.67 12.06 14.31
CA VAL A 41 9.37 11.79 12.90
C VAL A 41 10.30 12.59 12.00
N ARG A 42 11.04 11.90 11.13
CA ARG A 42 11.90 12.54 10.11
C ARG A 42 11.30 12.48 8.72
N ARG A 43 10.56 11.40 8.42
CA ARG A 43 9.96 11.14 7.13
C ARG A 43 8.65 10.40 7.31
N ILE A 44 7.70 10.65 6.44
CA ILE A 44 6.42 9.93 6.35
C ILE A 44 6.31 9.44 4.91
N LEU A 45 6.10 8.14 4.71
CA LEU A 45 5.73 7.57 3.42
C LEU A 45 4.24 7.27 3.43
N LEU A 46 3.48 7.90 2.55
CA LEU A 46 2.12 7.52 2.23
C LEU A 46 2.17 6.64 0.98
N ALA A 47 1.59 5.46 1.02
CA ALA A 47 1.59 4.51 -0.08
C ALA A 47 0.19 3.93 -0.30
N SER A 48 -0.20 3.73 -1.57
CA SER A 48 -1.35 2.87 -1.88
C SER A 48 -0.99 1.41 -1.60
N ASP A 49 -2.00 0.57 -1.43
CA ASP A 49 -1.85 -0.89 -1.37
C ASP A 49 -1.07 -1.42 -2.58
N GLY A 50 -1.31 -0.88 -3.77
CA GLY A 50 -0.56 -1.21 -4.99
C GLY A 50 0.95 -0.95 -4.92
N TYR A 51 1.41 0.10 -4.22
CA TYR A 51 2.84 0.35 -3.99
C TYR A 51 3.38 -0.52 -2.83
N TYR A 52 2.54 -0.74 -1.81
CA TYR A 52 2.87 -1.56 -0.64
C TYR A 52 3.03 -3.06 -0.98
N ARG A 53 2.63 -3.49 -2.17
CA ARG A 53 2.89 -4.84 -2.71
C ARG A 53 4.36 -5.28 -2.67
N LEU A 54 5.30 -4.33 -2.69
CA LEU A 54 6.72 -4.62 -2.46
C LEU A 54 6.98 -5.27 -1.10
N VAL A 55 6.12 -5.04 -0.11
CA VAL A 55 6.19 -5.59 1.24
C VAL A 55 5.28 -6.80 1.36
N ASP A 56 3.97 -6.63 1.23
CA ASP A 56 2.99 -7.65 1.64
C ASP A 56 2.74 -8.78 0.63
N HIS A 57 2.94 -8.53 -0.67
CA HIS A 57 2.71 -9.52 -1.73
C HIS A 57 4.01 -10.16 -2.22
N TYR A 58 5.04 -9.34 -2.41
CA TYR A 58 6.29 -9.78 -3.05
C TYR A 58 7.44 -9.98 -2.06
N ASN A 59 7.27 -9.56 -0.79
CA ASN A 59 8.30 -9.69 0.25
C ASN A 59 9.69 -9.19 -0.21
N ALA A 60 9.71 -8.15 -1.03
CA ALA A 60 10.90 -7.54 -1.64
C ALA A 60 11.49 -6.40 -0.79
N ALA A 61 10.79 -6.02 0.27
CA ALA A 61 11.22 -5.08 1.30
C ALA A 61 10.42 -5.33 2.60
N SER A 62 11.00 -5.03 3.75
CA SER A 62 10.26 -4.73 4.98
C SER A 62 9.68 -3.31 4.96
N ASP A 63 8.80 -2.96 5.90
CA ASP A 63 8.27 -1.59 6.07
C ASP A 63 9.38 -0.55 6.17
N ALA A 64 10.37 -0.82 7.03
CA ALA A 64 11.50 0.07 7.26
C ALA A 64 12.35 0.24 5.99
N GLU A 65 12.54 -0.85 5.23
CA GLU A 65 13.26 -0.80 3.97
C GLU A 65 12.50 -0.07 2.89
N LEU A 66 11.17 -0.18 2.84
CA LEU A 66 10.34 0.56 1.90
C LEU A 66 10.55 2.06 2.10
N VAL A 67 10.38 2.56 3.34
CA VAL A 67 10.60 3.98 3.67
C VAL A 67 12.04 4.42 3.36
N ARG A 68 13.04 3.62 3.77
CA ARG A 68 14.46 3.94 3.57
C ARG A 68 14.83 3.99 2.09
N ARG A 69 14.42 2.99 1.30
CA ARG A 69 14.75 2.85 -0.12
C ARG A 69 14.00 3.87 -0.97
N THR A 70 12.71 4.12 -0.71
CA THR A 70 11.98 5.20 -1.38
C THR A 70 12.64 6.55 -1.14
N GLY A 71 13.14 6.81 0.07
CA GLY A 71 13.88 8.05 0.36
C GLY A 71 15.30 8.13 -0.22
N ALA A 72 15.96 7.00 -0.46
CA ALA A 72 17.32 6.98 -1.00
C ALA A 72 17.36 6.90 -2.53
N LEU A 73 16.43 6.16 -3.14
CA LEU A 73 16.41 5.84 -4.57
C LEU A 73 15.29 6.57 -5.33
N GLY A 74 14.30 7.11 -4.61
CA GLY A 74 13.10 7.71 -5.19
C GLY A 74 11.97 6.68 -5.40
N ALA A 75 10.74 7.19 -5.44
CA ALA A 75 9.55 6.36 -5.61
C ALA A 75 9.53 5.63 -6.97
N ASP A 76 9.96 6.31 -8.04
CA ASP A 76 9.97 5.77 -9.40
C ASP A 76 10.90 4.56 -9.55
N ALA A 77 12.06 4.57 -8.89
CA ALA A 77 13.00 3.45 -8.91
C ALA A 77 12.39 2.20 -8.26
N LEU A 78 11.68 2.38 -7.15
CA LEU A 78 10.98 1.31 -6.44
C LEU A 78 9.76 0.83 -7.22
N LEU A 79 9.05 1.74 -7.90
CA LEU A 79 7.97 1.39 -8.82
C LEU A 79 8.49 0.57 -10.01
N ALA A 80 9.64 0.91 -10.57
CA ALA A 80 10.27 0.11 -11.62
C ALA A 80 10.64 -1.29 -11.13
N GLN A 81 11.17 -1.42 -9.90
CA GLN A 81 11.44 -2.71 -9.27
C GLN A 81 10.16 -3.54 -9.07
N LEU A 82 9.08 -2.91 -8.60
CA LEU A 82 7.77 -3.52 -8.47
C LEU A 82 7.29 -4.10 -9.82
N ARG A 83 7.37 -3.30 -10.89
CA ARG A 83 6.98 -3.75 -12.24
C ARG A 83 7.87 -4.86 -12.79
N ALA A 84 9.16 -4.86 -12.45
CA ALA A 84 10.07 -5.94 -12.84
C ALA A 84 9.69 -7.28 -12.20
N ILE A 85 9.32 -7.28 -10.91
CA ILE A 85 8.82 -8.49 -10.21
C ILE A 85 7.54 -8.98 -10.89
N GLU A 86 6.62 -8.07 -11.20
CA GLU A 86 5.35 -8.39 -11.85
C GLU A 86 5.56 -8.99 -13.26
N ALA A 87 6.48 -8.43 -14.04
CA ALA A 87 6.83 -8.91 -15.38
C ALA A 87 7.53 -10.28 -15.37
N ALA A 88 8.27 -10.59 -14.29
CA ALA A 88 8.93 -11.89 -14.12
C ALA A 88 7.94 -13.02 -13.76
N ASP A 89 6.72 -12.70 -13.34
CA ASP A 89 5.66 -13.68 -13.03
C ASP A 89 4.35 -13.34 -13.78
N PRO A 90 4.33 -13.40 -15.12
CA PRO A 90 3.23 -12.91 -15.94
C PRO A 90 1.95 -13.75 -15.81
N LEU A 91 2.07 -14.98 -15.30
CA LEU A 91 0.96 -15.89 -15.07
C LEU A 91 0.50 -15.93 -13.61
N ALA A 92 1.07 -15.08 -12.73
CA ALA A 92 0.77 -15.05 -11.30
C ALA A 92 0.90 -16.41 -10.60
N THR A 93 1.91 -17.18 -11.00
CA THR A 93 2.17 -18.53 -10.47
C THR A 93 3.04 -18.50 -9.22
N THR A 94 4.01 -17.59 -9.19
CA THR A 94 4.93 -17.44 -8.05
C THR A 94 4.26 -16.62 -6.95
N TYR A 95 3.57 -15.54 -7.33
CA TYR A 95 2.83 -14.68 -6.42
C TYR A 95 1.35 -14.64 -6.83
N PRO A 96 0.51 -15.57 -6.34
CA PRO A 96 -0.91 -15.65 -6.71
C PRO A 96 -1.64 -14.32 -6.53
N ARG A 97 -2.20 -13.78 -7.62
CA ARG A 97 -2.88 -12.47 -7.63
C ARG A 97 -3.88 -12.37 -8.77
N LEU A 98 -4.95 -11.59 -8.56
CA LEU A 98 -5.98 -11.34 -9.58
C LEU A 98 -5.53 -10.34 -10.66
N LYS A 99 -4.80 -9.31 -10.25
CA LYS A 99 -4.21 -8.32 -11.14
C LYS A 99 -2.70 -8.52 -11.18
N ILE A 100 -2.13 -8.60 -12.38
CA ILE A 100 -0.67 -8.63 -12.55
C ILE A 100 -0.06 -7.37 -11.96
N ALA A 101 -0.60 -6.19 -12.32
CA ALA A 101 -0.22 -4.89 -11.79
C ALA A 101 -1.44 -4.17 -11.20
N ASP A 102 -1.26 -3.51 -10.07
CA ASP A 102 -2.25 -2.60 -9.48
C ASP A 102 -1.77 -1.15 -9.54
N ASP A 103 -2.69 -0.20 -9.35
CA ASP A 103 -2.36 1.23 -9.29
C ASP A 103 -1.47 1.50 -8.06
N ALA A 104 -0.26 1.96 -8.32
CA ALA A 104 0.77 2.14 -7.30
C ALA A 104 1.10 3.63 -7.18
N THR A 105 0.84 4.22 -6.01
CA THR A 105 1.14 5.62 -5.69
C THR A 105 1.94 5.68 -4.40
N ALA A 106 2.95 6.55 -4.37
CA ALA A 106 3.74 6.84 -3.19
C ALA A 106 4.01 8.34 -3.07
N LEU A 107 3.91 8.87 -1.86
CA LEU A 107 4.29 10.24 -1.51
C LEU A 107 5.20 10.20 -0.28
N LEU A 108 6.44 10.66 -0.46
CA LEU A 108 7.40 10.80 0.64
C LEU A 108 7.42 12.25 1.12
N ILE A 109 7.16 12.45 2.41
CA ILE A 109 7.13 13.74 3.06
C ILE A 109 8.32 13.82 4.02
N GLY A 110 9.19 14.81 3.82
CA GLY A 110 10.22 15.17 4.79
C GLY A 110 9.65 16.04 5.90
N VAL A 111 9.97 15.73 7.15
CA VAL A 111 9.52 16.50 8.31
C VAL A 111 10.71 17.28 8.86
N ASN A 112 10.65 18.61 8.73
CA ASN A 112 11.64 19.51 9.29
C ASN A 112 11.14 20.04 10.64
N HIS A 113 11.96 19.88 11.67
CA HIS A 113 11.75 20.50 12.97
C HIS A 113 12.52 21.81 12.96
N ARG A 114 11.79 22.93 13.00
CA ARG A 114 12.37 24.25 13.26
C ARG A 114 12.46 24.48 14.76
#